data_AF-A0A644UDW7-F1
#
_entry.id   AF-A0A644UDW7-F1
#
_cell.length_a   1.000
_cell.length_b   1.000
_cell.length_c   1.000
_cell.angle_alpha   90.00
_cell.angle_beta   90.00
_cell.angle_gamma   90.00
#
_symmetry.space_group_name_H-M   'P 1'
#
loop_
_entity.id
_entity.type
_entity.pdbx_description
1 polymer ?
#
loop_
_entity_poly.entity_id
_entity_poly.type
_entity_poly.pdbx_seq_one_letter_code
_entity_poly.pdbx_strand_id
1 'polypeptide(L)' 'MSLDTIYYTWQKTTFFIVHITTIWLLLVLLATALSSWLLASSFDKQNARAREAKLARRTASAYTSIALTLWLISFIFK' A
#
# COMPACT_ATOMS: atom_id res chain seq x y z
N MET A 1 5.76 18.58 -34.80
CA MET A 1 5.86 17.45 -33.87
C MET A 1 4.99 16.34 -34.43
N SER A 2 5.55 15.17 -34.77
CA SER A 2 4.76 14.08 -35.38
C SER A 2 3.81 13.46 -34.34
N LEU A 3 2.68 12.93 -34.80
CA LEU A 3 1.73 12.21 -33.94
C LEU A 3 2.41 11.05 -33.20
N ASP A 4 3.39 10.40 -33.82
CA ASP A 4 4.18 9.32 -33.21
C ASP A 4 4.97 9.81 -32.00
N THR A 5 5.51 11.03 -32.06
CA THR A 5 6.26 11.62 -30.94
C THR A 5 5.33 11.87 -29.75
N ILE A 6 4.13 12.41 -30.01
CA ILE A 6 3.12 12.67 -28.98
C ILE A 6 2.65 11.36 -28.35
N TYR A 7 2.36 10.36 -29.18
CA TYR A 7 1.88 9.05 -28.72
C TYR A 7 2.93 8.32 -27.88
N TYR A 8 4.19 8.36 -28.30
CA TYR A 8 5.31 7.79 -27.56
C TYR A 8 5.54 8.50 -26.21
N THR A 9 5.53 9.84 -26.19
CA THR A 9 5.66 10.60 -24.94
C THR A 9 4.50 10.35 -24.00
N TRP A 10 3.28 10.23 -24.53
CA TRP A 10 2.08 9.92 -23.74
C TRP A 10 2.18 8.54 -23.10
N GLN A 11 2.44 7.48 -23.88
CA GLN A 11 2.60 6.12 -23.33
C GLN A 11 3.69 6.05 -22.26
N LYS A 12 4.84 6.68 -22.50
CA LYS A 12 5.95 6.71 -21.54
C LYS A 12 5.54 7.41 -20.25
N THR A 13 4.84 8.53 -20.34
CA THR A 13 4.37 9.30 -19.18
C THR A 13 3.33 8.51 -18.38
N THR A 14 2.35 7.90 -19.05
CA THR A 14 1.36 7.03 -18.41
C THR A 14 2.02 5.85 -17.71
N PHE A 15 3.01 5.21 -18.34
CA PHE A 15 3.77 4.12 -17.73
C PHE A 15 4.46 4.55 -16.43
N PHE A 16 5.17 5.69 -16.45
CA PHE A 16 5.82 6.21 -15.25
C PHE A 16 4.84 6.58 -14.14
N ILE A 17 3.73 7.23 -14.47
CA ILE A 17 2.70 7.60 -13.50
C ILE A 17 2.15 6.34 -12.82
N VAL A 18 1.73 5.35 -13.61
CA VAL A 18 1.19 4.09 -13.08
C VAL A 18 2.22 3.41 -12.18
N HIS A 19 3.47 3.27 -12.64
CA HIS A 19 4.53 2.63 -11.85
C HIS A 19 4.82 3.34 -10.52
N ILE A 20 4.89 4.68 -10.53
CA ILE A 20 5.14 5.47 -9.32
C ILE A 20 3.95 5.35 -8.36
N THR A 21 2.72 5.42 -8.88
CA THR A 21 1.51 5.28 -8.07
C THR A 21 1.42 3.88 -7.43
N THR A 22 1.80 2.82 -8.14
CA THR A 22 1.80 1.45 -7.59
C THR A 22 2.77 1.32 -6.41
N ILE A 23 3.98 1.89 -6.50
CA ILE A 23 4.95 1.87 -5.41
C ILE A 23 4.46 2.71 -4.22
N TRP A 24 3.90 3.89 -4.49
CA TRP A 24 3.33 4.75 -3.46
C TRP A 24 2.17 4.08 -2.72
N LEU A 25 1.30 3.37 -3.42
CA LEU A 25 0.18 2.64 -2.83
C LEU A 25 0.68 1.57 -1.85
N LEU A 26 1.73 0.82 -2.22
CA LEU A 26 2.35 -0.18 -1.34
C LEU A 26 2.94 0.46 -0.07
N LEU A 27 3.63 1.59 -0.21
CA LEU A 27 4.18 2.33 0.93
C LEU A 27 3.08 2.83 1.87
N VAL A 28 2.00 3.39 1.33
CA VAL A 28 0.86 3.86 2.13
C VAL A 28 0.19 2.70 2.87
N LEU A 29 -0.03 1.56 2.20
CA LEU A 29 -0.61 0.37 2.83
C LEU A 29 0.27 -0.14 3.99
N LEU A 30 1.58 -0.23 3.77
CA LEU A 30 2.53 -0.68 4.80
C LEU A 30 2.64 0.32 5.96
N ALA A 31 2.68 1.62 5.68
CA ALA A 31 2.69 2.67 6.71
C ALA A 31 1.40 2.66 7.55
N THR A 32 0.25 2.43 6.90
CA THR A 32 -1.05 2.30 7.58
C THR A 32 -1.11 1.05 8.45
N ALA A 33 -0.56 -0.07 7.96
CA ALA A 33 -0.44 -1.30 8.74
C ALA A 33 0.46 -1.11 9.96
N LEU A 34 1.62 -0.47 9.80
CA LEU A 34 2.55 -0.15 10.89
C LEU A 34 1.88 0.73 11.94
N SER A 35 1.20 1.80 11.50
CA SER A 35 0.49 2.73 12.39
C SER A 35 -0.61 2.01 13.17
N SER A 36 -1.38 1.14 12.50
CA SER A 36 -2.42 0.32 13.14
C SER A 36 -1.84 -0.66 14.16
N TRP A 37 -0.65 -1.21 13.90
CA TRP A 37 0.03 -2.10 14.82
C TRP A 37 0.59 -1.35 16.06
N LEU A 38 1.20 -0.18 15.86
CA LEU A 38 1.64 0.69 16.95
C LEU A 38 0.47 1.14 17.83
N LEU A 39 -0.67 1.44 17.20
CA LEU A 39 -1.90 1.80 17.90
C LEU A 39 -2.42 0.61 18.73
N ALA A 40 -2.43 -0.59 18.17
CA ALA A 40 -2.80 -1.80 18.91
C ALA A 40 -1.88 -2.08 20.10
N SER A 41 -0.56 -1.88 19.94
CA SER A 41 0.42 -2.03 21.01
C SER A 41 0.19 -1.02 22.14
N SER A 42 -0.20 0.20 21.78
CA SER A 42 -0.52 1.25 22.74
C SER A 42 -1.81 0.95 23.53
N PHE A 43 -2.83 0.38 22.88
CA PHE A 43 -4.05 -0.07 23.55
C PHE A 43 -3.82 -1.26 24.50
N ASP A 44 -2.99 -2.22 24.10
CA ASP A 44 -2.64 -3.35 24.97
C ASP A 44 -1.90 -2.89 26.24
N LYS A 45 -1.02 -1.89 26.14
CA LYS A 45 -0.32 -1.32 27.31
C LYS A 45 -1.27 -0.66 28.32
N GLN A 46 -2.38 -0.10 27.85
CA GLN A 46 -3.32 0.63 28.71
C GLN A 46 -4.37 -0.29 29.36
N ASN A 47 -4.40 -1.60 29.03
CA ASN A 47 -5.41 -2.58 29.50
C ASN A 47 -6.88 -2.14 29.30
N ALA A 48 -7.09 -1.07 28.55
CA ALA A 48 -8.36 -0.47 28.24
C ALA A 48 -8.55 -0.66 26.74
N ARG A 49 -9.58 -1.42 26.35
CA ARG A 49 -10.01 -1.67 24.95
C ARG A 49 -9.29 -2.81 24.22
N ALA A 50 -9.21 -3.99 24.86
CA ALA A 50 -8.77 -5.24 24.21
C ALA A 50 -9.51 -5.56 22.88
N ARG A 51 -10.78 -5.15 22.76
CA ARG A 51 -11.57 -5.32 21.53
C ARG A 51 -11.08 -4.41 20.39
N GLU A 52 -10.66 -3.18 20.71
CA GLU A 52 -10.11 -2.22 19.74
C GLU A 52 -8.68 -2.61 19.35
N ALA A 53 -7.87 -3.09 20.30
CA ALA A 53 -6.53 -3.64 20.02
C ALA A 53 -6.60 -4.83 19.04
N LYS A 54 -7.56 -5.75 19.24
CA LYS A 54 -7.78 -6.88 18.34
C LYS A 54 -8.25 -6.45 16.95
N LEU A 55 -9.11 -5.43 16.87
CA LEU A 55 -9.53 -4.86 15.60
C LEU A 55 -8.32 -4.25 14.87
N ALA A 56 -7.55 -3.39 15.54
CA ALA A 56 -6.38 -2.72 14.98
C ALA A 56 -5.30 -3.71 14.48
N ARG A 57 -5.04 -4.79 15.22
CA ARG A 57 -4.18 -5.90 14.74
C ARG A 57 -4.70 -6.55 13.47
N ARG A 58 -6.02 -6.79 13.40
CA ARG A 58 -6.65 -7.39 12.22
C ARG A 58 -6.56 -6.46 11.02
N THR A 59 -6.79 -5.16 11.21
CA THR A 59 -6.63 -4.16 10.15
C THR A 59 -5.18 -4.08 9.69
N ALA A 60 -4.21 -4.10 10.61
CA ALA A 60 -2.80 -4.16 10.28
C ALA A 60 -2.47 -5.39 9.43
N SER A 61 -2.94 -6.58 9.83
CA SER A 61 -2.73 -7.80 9.04
C SER A 61 -3.38 -7.72 7.66
N ALA A 62 -4.58 -7.16 7.55
CA ALA A 62 -5.29 -7.03 6.28
C ALA A 62 -4.54 -6.09 5.31
N TYR A 63 -4.13 -4.92 5.77
CA TYR A 63 -3.36 -3.97 4.95
C TYR A 63 -2.00 -4.54 4.54
N THR A 64 -1.31 -5.26 5.42
CA THR A 64 -0.06 -5.95 5.07
C THR A 64 -0.29 -7.05 4.03
N SER A 65 -1.34 -7.86 4.17
CA SER A 65 -1.69 -8.90 3.20
C SER A 65 -2.04 -8.33 1.83
N ILE A 66 -2.79 -7.23 1.78
CA ILE A 66 -3.12 -6.52 0.54
C ILE A 66 -1.85 -5.97 -0.11
N ALA A 67 -0.96 -5.34 0.67
CA ALA A 67 0.32 -4.86 0.17
C ALA A 67 1.18 -5.99 -0.41
N LEU A 68 1.30 -7.11 0.30
CA LEU A 68 2.03 -8.30 -0.18
C LEU A 68 1.43 -8.86 -1.47
N THR A 69 0.11 -8.93 -1.56
CA THR A 69 -0.59 -9.44 -2.75
C THR A 69 -0.35 -8.53 -3.96
N LEU A 70 -0.52 -7.22 -3.79
CA LEU A 70 -0.24 -6.23 -4.84
C LEU A 70 1.22 -6.25 -5.28
N TRP A 71 2.14 -6.41 -4.31
CA TRP A 71 3.56 -6.52 -4.60
C TRP A 71 3.90 -7.80 -5.38
N LEU A 72 3.33 -8.94 -5.02
CA LEU A 72 3.50 -10.21 -5.75
C LEU A 72 2.94 -10.11 -7.18
N ILE A 73 1.76 -9.51 -7.35
CA ILE A 73 1.16 -9.27 -8.67
C ILE A 73 2.10 -8.39 -9.52
N SER A 74 2.69 -7.35 -8.93
CA SER A 74 3.68 -6.49 -9.62
C SER A 74 4.90 -7.26 -10.14
N PHE A 75 5.34 -8.31 -9.44
CA PHE A 75 6.42 -9.18 -9.91
C PHE A 75 5.99 -10.15 -11.01
N ILE A 76 4.77 -10.68 -10.94
CA ILE A 76 4.24 -11.67 -11.91
C ILE A 76 3.90 -11.01 -13.24
N PHE A 77 3.33 -9.81 -13.22
CA PHE A 77 2.88 -9.08 -14.41
C PHE A 77 3.89 -8.00 -14.87
N LYS A 78 5.18 -8.22 -14.58
CA LYS A 78 6.27 -7.33 -14.96
C LYS A 78 6.54 -7.36 -16.46
#